data_AF-A0A967VT84-F1
#
_entry.id   AF-A0A967VT84-F1
#
_cell.length_a   1.000
_cell.length_b   1.000
_cell.length_c   1.000
_cell.angle_alpha   90.00
_cell.angle_beta   90.00
_cell.angle_gamma   90.00
#
_symmetry.space_group_name_H-M   'P 1'
#
loop_
_entity.id
_entity.type
_entity.pdbx_description
1 polymer ?
#
loop_
_entity_poly.entity_id
_entity_poly.type
_entity_poly.pdbx_seq_one_letter_code
_entity_poly.pdbx_strand_id
1 'polypeptide(L)'
;SGSVNSLVEHPDNPSVLFLGTEHHLFASTDAGVTWARMPNLPTTHYDDLVIHPRDRDLVIGTHGRGIWILDDVVPLAGWSRSVAESAAHLFPVRPATLFHYWKDTSYRGDAEFAGENPV
;
A
#
# COMPACT_ATOMS: atom_id res chain seq x y z
N SER A 1 4.82 -24.33 2.02
CA SER A 1 5.80 -23.31 1.60
C SER A 1 6.77 -23.98 0.65
N GLY A 2 7.03 -23.34 -0.49
CA GLY A 2 7.83 -23.87 -1.60
C GLY A 2 9.11 -23.06 -1.82
N SER A 3 9.54 -22.90 -3.07
CA SER A 3 10.70 -22.06 -3.41
C SER A 3 10.49 -20.59 -3.05
N VAL A 4 11.60 -19.90 -2.81
CA VAL A 4 11.66 -18.44 -2.73
C VAL A 4 11.84 -17.91 -4.15
N ASN A 5 10.98 -16.97 -4.54
CA ASN A 5 10.99 -16.38 -5.87
C ASN A 5 11.50 -14.93 -5.83
N SER A 6 11.17 -14.18 -4.77
CA SER A 6 11.53 -12.77 -4.62
C SER A 6 11.77 -12.39 -3.15
N LEU A 7 12.68 -11.45 -2.93
CA LEU A 7 12.97 -10.84 -1.64
C LEU A 7 13.25 -9.36 -1.87
N VAL A 8 12.57 -8.48 -1.14
CA VAL A 8 12.81 -7.03 -1.19
C VAL A 8 12.96 -6.46 0.21
N GLU A 9 13.91 -5.54 0.37
CA GLU A 9 14.18 -4.82 1.61
C GLU A 9 13.47 -3.46 1.58
N HIS A 10 12.97 -3.03 2.75
CA HIS A 10 12.42 -1.68 2.86
C HIS A 10 13.53 -0.63 2.72
N PRO A 11 13.38 0.39 1.86
CA PRO A 11 14.46 1.34 1.55
C PRO A 11 14.90 2.19 2.76
N ASP A 12 13.99 2.48 3.69
CA ASP A 12 14.31 3.26 4.89
C ASP A 12 14.72 2.40 6.10
N ASN A 13 14.49 1.08 6.07
CA ASN A 13 14.86 0.16 7.15
C ASN A 13 15.13 -1.25 6.59
N PRO A 14 16.41 -1.61 6.34
CA PRO A 14 16.78 -2.92 5.78
C PRO A 14 16.41 -4.12 6.65
N SER A 15 16.03 -3.92 7.93
CA SER A 15 15.54 -5.01 8.77
C SER A 15 14.10 -5.42 8.44
N VAL A 16 13.38 -4.62 7.65
CA VAL A 16 12.05 -4.97 7.16
C VAL A 16 12.16 -5.60 5.77
N LEU A 17 11.71 -6.84 5.67
CA LEU A 17 11.84 -7.68 4.49
C LEU A 17 10.48 -8.19 4.04
N PHE A 18 10.29 -8.29 2.73
CA PHE A 18 9.13 -8.96 2.12
C PHE A 18 9.62 -10.10 1.23
N LEU A 19 9.03 -11.28 1.41
CA LEU A 19 9.46 -12.53 0.78
C LEU A 19 8.31 -13.18 0.01
N GLY A 20 8.45 -13.23 -1.30
CA GLY A 20 7.54 -13.93 -2.21
C GLY A 20 7.94 -15.39 -2.36
N THR A 21 6.98 -16.28 -2.13
CA THR A 21 7.17 -17.73 -2.32
C THR A 21 6.20 -18.28 -3.36
N GLU A 22 6.32 -19.56 -3.68
CA GLU A 22 5.38 -20.28 -4.55
C GLU A 22 3.91 -20.27 -4.07
N HIS A 23 3.66 -20.07 -2.77
CA HIS A 23 2.31 -20.21 -2.22
C HIS A 23 1.82 -18.95 -1.49
N HIS A 24 2.71 -18.22 -0.81
CA HIS A 24 2.35 -17.12 0.08
C HIS A 24 3.41 -16.00 0.06
N LEU A 25 2.96 -14.79 0.41
CA LEU A 25 3.82 -13.67 0.75
C LEU A 25 4.07 -13.66 2.27
N PHE A 26 5.32 -13.43 2.66
CA PHE A 26 5.72 -13.25 4.05
C PHE A 26 6.37 -11.88 4.25
N ALA A 27 6.29 -11.37 5.47
CA ALA A 27 7.01 -10.18 5.90
C ALA A 27 7.81 -10.48 7.17
N SER A 28 8.96 -9.84 7.32
CA SER A 28 9.77 -9.83 8.53
C SER A 28 10.03 -8.39 8.95
N THR A 29 10.08 -8.15 10.27
CA THR A 29 10.43 -6.84 10.85
C THR A 29 11.69 -6.92 11.73
N ASP A 30 12.39 -8.05 11.68
CA ASP A 30 13.55 -8.39 12.50
C ASP A 30 14.68 -9.01 11.67
N ALA A 31 14.88 -8.50 10.45
CA ALA A 31 15.93 -8.90 9.51
C ALA A 31 15.90 -10.41 9.15
N GLY A 32 14.71 -10.99 9.09
CA GLY A 32 14.49 -12.38 8.68
C GLY A 32 14.62 -13.41 9.79
N VAL A 33 14.73 -12.98 11.05
CA VAL A 33 14.74 -13.90 12.21
C VAL A 33 13.36 -14.54 12.39
N THR A 34 12.30 -13.76 12.23
CA THR A 34 10.91 -14.26 12.23
C THR A 34 10.15 -13.78 11.00
N TRP A 35 9.19 -14.60 10.56
CA TRP A 35 8.40 -14.36 9.36
C TRP A 35 6.90 -14.50 9.66
N ALA A 36 6.14 -13.49 9.32
CA ALA A 36 4.68 -13.49 9.38
C ALA A 36 4.10 -13.64 7.97
N ARG A 37 3.15 -14.57 7.79
CA ARG A 37 2.40 -14.69 6.54
C ARG A 37 1.47 -13.49 6.38
N MET A 38 1.50 -12.85 5.22
CA MET A 38 0.60 -11.76 4.91
C MET A 38 -0.84 -12.28 4.73
N PRO A 39 -1.83 -11.73 5.46
CA PRO A 39 -3.22 -12.17 5.36
C PRO A 39 -3.89 -11.63 4.10
N ASN A 40 -5.07 -12.17 3.77
CA ASN A 40 -5.96 -11.68 2.70
C ASN A 40 -5.38 -11.70 1.28
N LEU A 41 -4.33 -12.48 1.05
CA LEU A 41 -3.77 -12.74 -0.28
C LEU A 41 -4.04 -14.19 -0.72
N PRO A 42 -4.23 -14.43 -2.03
CA PRO A 42 -4.52 -15.77 -2.56
C PRO A 42 -3.33 -16.72 -2.41
N THR A 43 -3.61 -18.02 -2.37
CA THR A 43 -2.54 -19.02 -2.50
C THR A 43 -2.12 -19.13 -3.96
N THR A 44 -1.00 -18.51 -4.33
CA THR A 44 -0.44 -18.47 -5.69
C THR A 44 1.06 -18.16 -5.62
N HIS A 45 1.75 -18.16 -6.76
CA HIS A 45 3.15 -17.78 -6.84
C HIS A 45 3.28 -16.26 -6.76
N TYR A 46 4.22 -15.79 -5.95
CA TYR A 46 4.58 -14.40 -5.77
C TYR A 46 5.93 -14.16 -6.44
N ASP A 47 5.88 -13.84 -7.73
CA ASP A 47 7.06 -13.88 -8.62
C ASP A 47 7.94 -12.64 -8.48
N ASP A 48 7.35 -11.47 -8.20
CA ASP A 48 8.10 -10.22 -8.09
C ASP A 48 7.48 -9.26 -7.05
N LEU A 49 8.34 -8.46 -6.43
CA LEU A 49 7.99 -7.52 -5.37
C LEU A 49 8.81 -6.24 -5.54
N VAL A 50 8.14 -5.08 -5.53
CA VAL A 50 8.81 -3.77 -5.62
C VAL A 50 8.18 -2.81 -4.62
N ILE A 51 9.00 -2.07 -3.88
CA ILE A 51 8.53 -0.96 -3.05
C ILE A 51 8.66 0.33 -3.85
N HIS A 52 7.55 1.06 -4.03
CA HIS A 52 7.55 2.30 -4.78
C HIS A 52 8.39 3.38 -4.06
N PRO A 53 9.39 4.00 -4.72
CA PRO A 53 10.38 4.86 -4.06
C PRO A 53 9.85 6.23 -3.62
N ARG A 54 8.62 6.60 -4.00
CA ARG A 54 7.97 7.82 -3.51
C ARG A 54 6.94 7.52 -2.43
N ASP A 55 6.03 6.60 -2.73
CA ASP A 55 4.82 6.40 -1.93
C ASP A 55 4.99 5.32 -0.87
N ARG A 56 6.08 4.53 -0.95
CA ARG A 56 6.35 3.39 -0.09
C ARG A 56 5.22 2.35 -0.14
N ASP A 57 4.54 2.23 -1.27
CA ASP A 57 3.58 1.16 -1.50
C ASP A 57 4.33 -0.10 -1.94
N LEU A 58 3.96 -1.26 -1.40
CA LEU A 58 4.48 -2.55 -1.86
C LEU A 58 3.62 -3.05 -3.02
N VAL A 59 4.22 -3.09 -4.21
CA VAL A 59 3.65 -3.64 -5.43
C VAL A 59 4.01 -5.12 -5.53
N ILE A 60 2.99 -5.96 -5.67
CA ILE A 60 3.09 -7.42 -5.60
C ILE A 60 2.67 -8.02 -6.94
N GLY A 61 3.61 -8.62 -7.66
CA GLY A 61 3.37 -9.39 -8.87
C GLY A 61 3.01 -10.84 -8.56
N THR A 62 1.80 -11.26 -8.90
CA THR A 62 1.35 -12.64 -8.69
C THR A 62 1.11 -13.40 -9.99
N HIS A 63 1.38 -14.70 -9.99
CA HIS A 63 1.08 -15.53 -11.15
C HIS A 63 -0.43 -15.74 -11.30
N GLY A 64 -0.99 -15.37 -12.46
CA GLY A 64 -2.39 -15.60 -12.82
C GLY A 64 -3.44 -14.86 -11.96
N ARG A 65 -3.02 -14.02 -11.01
CA ARG A 65 -3.92 -13.35 -10.05
C ARG A 65 -3.81 -11.81 -10.06
N GLY A 66 -3.03 -11.24 -10.97
CA GLY A 66 -2.90 -9.81 -11.18
C GLY A 66 -1.85 -9.14 -10.27
N ILE A 67 -1.96 -7.82 -10.14
CA ILE A 67 -1.09 -7.01 -9.28
C ILE A 67 -1.86 -6.61 -8.03
N TRP A 68 -1.22 -6.78 -6.88
CA TRP A 68 -1.74 -6.33 -5.58
C TRP A 68 -0.88 -5.18 -5.07
N ILE A 69 -1.50 -4.24 -4.37
CA ILE A 69 -0.81 -3.10 -3.77
C ILE A 69 -1.16 -3.09 -2.29
N LEU A 70 -0.13 -3.12 -1.44
CA LEU A 70 -0.25 -2.77 -0.04
C LEU A 70 0.20 -1.32 0.12
N ASP A 71 -0.78 -0.45 0.36
CA ASP A 71 -0.55 0.97 0.56
C ASP A 71 0.30 1.21 1.80
N ASP A 72 1.34 2.03 1.64
CA ASP A 72 2.18 2.59 2.69
C ASP A 72 2.76 1.55 3.69
N VAL A 73 3.95 1.03 3.38
CA VAL A 73 4.69 0.12 4.25
C VAL A 73 5.59 0.81 5.28
N VAL A 74 5.54 2.15 5.39
CA VAL A 74 6.33 2.90 6.40
C VAL A 74 6.03 2.47 7.84
N PRO A 75 4.78 2.19 8.25
CA PRO A 75 4.52 1.70 9.60
C PRO A 75 5.25 0.40 9.95
N LEU A 76 5.46 -0.49 8.96
CA LEU A 76 6.24 -1.70 9.15
C LEU A 76 7.73 -1.38 9.39
N ALA A 77 8.28 -0.39 8.68
CA ALA A 77 9.63 0.11 8.91
C ALA A 77 9.85 0.69 10.31
N GLY A 78 8.80 1.26 10.92
CA GLY A 78 8.80 1.75 12.30
C GLY A 78 8.44 0.69 13.35
N TRP A 79 8.10 -0.53 12.94
CA TRP A 79 7.67 -1.57 13.85
C TRP A 79 8.82 -2.08 14.71
N SER A 80 8.54 -2.29 16.00
CA SER A 80 9.49 -2.91 16.92
C SER A 80 8.75 -3.55 18.09
N ARG A 81 9.46 -4.38 18.86
CA ARG A 81 8.89 -4.98 20.07
C ARG A 81 8.44 -3.94 21.09
N SER A 82 9.21 -2.85 21.27
CA SER A 82 8.84 -1.79 22.21
C SER A 82 7.58 -1.03 21.76
N VAL A 83 7.39 -0.86 20.45
CA VAL A 83 6.15 -0.31 19.89
C VAL A 83 4.97 -1.25 20.14
N ALA A 84 5.14 -2.55 19.92
CA ALA A 84 4.10 -3.56 20.15
C ALA A 84 3.68 -3.69 21.62
N GLU A 85 4.61 -3.46 22.56
CA GLU A 85 4.36 -3.50 24.01
C GLU A 85 3.81 -2.18 24.57
N SER A 86 3.81 -1.11 23.77
CA SER A 86 3.25 0.18 24.17
C SER A 86 1.73 0.16 24.21
N ALA A 87 1.12 0.95 25.09
CA ALA A 87 -0.34 1.05 25.19
C ALA A 87 -0.98 1.59 23.89
N ALA A 88 -0.26 2.48 23.19
CA ALA A 88 -0.61 3.00 21.88
C ALA A 88 0.63 3.61 21.22
N HIS A 89 0.69 3.52 19.90
CA HIS A 89 1.70 4.19 19.08
C HIS A 89 1.05 4.75 17.82
N LEU A 90 1.37 6.01 17.49
CA LEU A 90 0.94 6.64 16.25
C LEU A 90 2.13 6.70 15.29
N PHE A 91 2.00 5.96 14.19
CA PHE A 91 2.95 6.01 13.09
C PHE A 91 2.82 7.33 12.30
N PRO A 92 3.88 7.78 11.61
CA PRO A 92 3.80 8.94 10.74
C PRO A 92 2.68 8.75 9.71
N VAL A 93 1.84 9.76 9.57
CA VAL A 93 0.75 9.77 8.57
C VAL A 93 1.29 10.40 7.30
N ARG A 94 1.10 9.72 6.16
CA ARG A 94 1.50 10.26 4.85
C ARG A 94 0.78 11.58 4.57
N PRO A 95 1.47 12.59 3.99
CA PRO A 95 0.80 13.79 3.49
C PRO A 95 -0.28 13.43 2.46
N ALA A 96 -1.48 13.95 2.64
CA ALA A 96 -2.59 13.74 1.72
C ALA A 96 -2.75 14.96 0.80
N THR A 97 -2.97 14.71 -0.50
CA THR A 97 -3.31 15.76 -1.46
C THR A 97 -4.79 16.08 -1.39
N LEU A 98 -5.13 17.33 -1.05
CA LEU A 98 -6.50 17.82 -1.12
C LEU A 98 -6.81 18.34 -2.53
N PHE A 99 -7.67 17.64 -3.25
CA PHE A 99 -8.15 18.08 -4.56
C PHE A 99 -9.28 19.09 -4.40
N HIS A 100 -8.97 20.37 -4.61
CA HIS A 100 -9.97 21.42 -4.72
C HIS A 100 -10.46 21.53 -6.16
N TYR A 101 -11.60 20.89 -6.45
CA TYR A 101 -12.26 21.04 -7.74
C TYR A 101 -12.87 22.44 -7.83
N TRP A 102 -12.18 23.36 -8.52
CA TRP A 102 -12.79 24.60 -8.97
C TRP A 102 -13.54 24.33 -10.27
N LYS A 103 -14.86 24.48 -10.25
CA LYS A 103 -15.67 24.46 -11.46
C LYS A 103 -15.74 25.89 -11.97
N ASP A 104 -15.01 26.18 -13.05
CA ASP A 104 -15.14 27.46 -13.70
C ASP A 104 -16.47 27.50 -14.48
N THR A 105 -17.44 28.25 -13.96
CA THR A 105 -18.70 28.54 -14.65
C THR A 105 -18.62 29.82 -15.48
N SER A 106 -17.44 30.43 -15.65
CA SER A 106 -17.26 31.68 -16.41
C SER A 106 -17.75 31.63 -17.86
N TYR A 107 -17.74 30.45 -18.50
CA TYR A 107 -18.28 30.26 -19.86
C TYR A 107 -19.80 30.00 -19.89
N ARG A 108 -20.44 29.78 -18.73
CA ARG A 108 -21.90 29.67 -18.65
C ARG A 108 -22.51 31.08 -18.50
N GLY A 109 -22.50 31.85 -19.59
CA GLY A 109 -23.40 33.02 -19.72
C GLY A 109 -24.88 32.58 -19.70
N ASP A 110 -25.77 33.26 -20.43
CA ASP A 110 -27.22 32.96 -20.51
C ASP A 110 -27.60 31.59 -21.15
N ALA A 111 -26.70 30.59 -21.13
CA ALA A 111 -26.91 29.27 -21.74
C ALA A 111 -27.90 28.37 -20.98
N GLU A 112 -28.28 28.73 -19.76
CA GLU A 112 -29.34 28.04 -19.01
C GLU A 112 -30.61 28.92 -18.98
N PHE A 113 -31.41 28.83 -20.04
CA PHE A 113 -32.82 29.23 -19.98
C PHE A 113 -33.61 28.12 -19.28
N ALA A 114 -34.00 28.34 -18.03
CA ALA A 114 -35.02 27.53 -17.36
C ALA A 114 -36.34 28.31 -17.40
N GLY A 115 -37.34 27.79 -18.13
CA GLY A 115 -38.68 28.38 -18.16
C GLY A 115 -39.36 28.28 -16.79
N GLU A 116 -40.21 29.26 -16.48
CA GLU A 116 -41.00 29.23 -15.24
C GLU A 116 -41.89 27.99 -15.19
N ASN A 117 -41.88 27.32 -14.03
CA ASN A 117 -42.73 26.17 -13.79
C ASN A 117 -44.20 26.62 -13.85
N PRO A 118 -45.04 26.03 -14.72
CA PRO A 118 -46.45 26.40 -14.78
C PRO A 118 -47.14 26.05 -13.45
N VAL A 119 -48.02 26.95 -13.01
CA VAL A 119 -48.83 26.84 -11.79
C VAL A 119 -49.78 25.66 -11.82
#